data_AF-A0A1X1XGA2-F1
#
_entry.id   AF-A0A1X1XGA2-F1
#
_cell.length_a   1.000
_cell.length_b   1.000
_cell.length_c   1.000
_cell.angle_alpha   90.00
_cell.angle_beta   90.00
_cell.angle_gamma   90.00
#
_symmetry.space_group_name_H-M   'P 1'
#
loop_
_entity.id
_entity.type
_entity.pdbx_description
1 polymer ?
#
loop_
_entity_poly.entity_id
_entity_poly.type
_entity_poly.pdbx_seq_one_letter_code
_entity_poly.pdbx_strand_id
1 'polypeptide(L)'
;MLVVGVGSADADRVAHACRVKKCAEYMFARCAGSVAEPGDRNPYAGRSLILAKLWMSGYMRMLAIRINSGPEMKPYLEARRGV
;
A
#
# COMPACT_ATOMS: atom_id res chain seq x y z
N MET A 1 6.54 -29.95 -41.72
CA MET A 1 5.44 -29.64 -40.79
C MET A 1 5.98 -29.83 -39.37
N LEU A 2 6.44 -28.76 -38.72
CA LEU A 2 6.85 -28.78 -37.31
C LEU A 2 5.82 -27.98 -36.53
N VAL A 3 5.04 -28.65 -35.70
CA VAL A 3 4.16 -28.01 -34.72
C VAL A 3 5.08 -27.48 -33.62
N VAL A 4 5.35 -26.17 -33.63
CA VAL A 4 6.02 -25.51 -32.50
C VAL A 4 5.05 -25.59 -31.33
N GLY A 5 5.36 -26.47 -30.36
CA GLY A 5 4.64 -26.51 -29.11
C GLY A 5 4.82 -25.17 -28.39
N VAL A 6 3.80 -24.31 -28.45
CA VAL A 6 3.68 -23.12 -27.61
C VAL A 6 3.39 -23.64 -26.19
N GLY A 7 4.46 -24.04 -25.52
CA GLY A 7 4.43 -24.83 -24.30
C GLY A 7 3.85 -24.04 -23.14
N SER A 8 3.06 -24.71 -22.31
CA SER A 8 2.49 -24.28 -21.03
C SER A 8 3.37 -23.32 -20.20
N ALA A 9 4.70 -23.45 -20.28
CA ALA A 9 5.67 -22.59 -19.59
C ALA A 9 5.57 -21.09 -19.94
N ASP A 10 5.20 -20.72 -21.18
CA ASP A 10 5.05 -19.31 -21.54
C ASP A 10 3.75 -18.72 -20.98
N ALA A 11 2.69 -19.53 -20.87
CA ALA A 11 1.45 -19.12 -20.20
C ALA A 11 1.67 -18.87 -18.70
N ASP A 12 2.43 -19.74 -18.02
CA ASP A 12 2.77 -19.58 -16.60
C ASP A 12 3.61 -18.32 -16.34
N ARG A 13 4.58 -18.01 -17.23
CA ARG A 13 5.37 -16.77 -17.17
C ARG A 13 4.51 -15.53 -17.32
N VAL A 14 3.56 -15.54 -18.27
CA VAL A 14 2.64 -14.42 -18.48
C VAL A 14 1.71 -14.23 -17.27
N ALA A 15 1.19 -15.33 -16.71
CA ALA A 15 0.37 -15.29 -15.51
C ALA A 15 1.14 -14.73 -14.30
N HIS A 16 2.40 -15.16 -14.12
CA HIS A 16 3.29 -14.63 -13.09
C HIS A 16 3.55 -13.13 -13.28
N ALA A 17 3.87 -12.69 -14.51
CA ALA A 17 4.09 -11.28 -14.81
C ALA A 17 2.84 -10.42 -14.52
N CYS A 18 1.66 -10.89 -14.90
CA CYS A 18 0.39 -10.22 -14.57
C CYS A 18 0.14 -10.13 -13.06
N ARG A 19 0.52 -11.15 -12.29
CA ARG A 19 0.41 -11.14 -10.82
C ARG A 19 1.37 -10.14 -10.20
N VAL A 20 2.63 -10.11 -10.64
CA VAL A 20 3.64 -9.17 -10.13
C VAL A 20 3.21 -7.73 -10.39
N LYS A 21 2.67 -7.42 -11.59
CA LYS A 21 2.15 -6.08 -11.91
C LYS A 21 1.03 -5.65 -10.93
N LYS A 22 0.05 -6.52 -10.69
CA LYS A 22 -1.03 -6.24 -9.72
C LYS A 22 -0.51 -6.06 -8.29
N CYS A 23 0.44 -6.89 -7.85
CA CYS A 23 1.07 -6.71 -6.54
C CYS A 23 1.81 -5.37 -6.44
N ALA A 24 2.50 -4.95 -7.51
CA ALA A 24 3.20 -3.67 -7.56
C ALA A 24 2.22 -2.48 -7.44
N GLU A 25 1.08 -2.52 -8.13
CA GLU A 25 0.03 -1.50 -8.02
C GLU A 25 -0.51 -1.38 -6.58
N TYR A 26 -0.72 -2.51 -5.90
CA TYR A 26 -1.17 -2.52 -4.50
C TYR A 26 -0.12 -1.95 -3.55
N MET A 27 1.14 -2.32 -3.73
CA MET A 27 2.25 -1.77 -2.95
C MET A 27 2.36 -0.26 -3.17
N PHE A 28 2.25 0.20 -4.41
CA PHE A 28 2.32 1.61 -4.74
C PHE A 28 1.17 2.40 -4.09
N ALA A 29 -0.07 1.90 -4.15
CA ALA A 29 -1.21 2.55 -3.49
C ALA A 29 -1.00 2.71 -1.98
N ARG A 30 -0.48 1.66 -1.31
CA ARG A 30 -0.18 1.71 0.13
C ARG A 30 0.97 2.67 0.47
N CYS A 31 2.04 2.65 -0.32
CA CYS A 31 3.17 3.56 -0.13
C CYS A 31 2.76 5.02 -0.36
N ALA A 32 1.97 5.29 -1.41
CA ALA A 32 1.46 6.62 -1.72
C ALA A 32 0.64 7.22 -0.56
N GLY A 33 -0.10 6.39 0.19
CA GLY A 33 -0.78 6.86 1.41
C GLY A 33 0.18 7.18 2.54
N SER A 34 1.25 6.39 2.71
CA SER A 34 2.23 6.57 3.79
C SER A 34 3.09 7.83 3.64
N VAL A 35 3.23 8.35 2.42
CA VAL A 35 4.01 9.57 2.12
C VAL A 35 3.14 10.80 1.87
N ALA A 36 1.81 10.68 1.96
CA ALA A 36 0.89 11.79 1.77
C ALA A 36 0.98 12.80 2.93
N GLU A 37 0.50 14.01 2.68
CA GLU A 37 0.38 15.07 3.68
C GLU A 37 -1.00 15.09 4.34
N PRO A 38 -1.12 15.52 5.61
CA PRO A 38 -2.39 15.67 6.28
C PRO A 38 -3.34 16.58 5.48
N GLY A 39 -4.51 16.05 5.14
CA GLY A 39 -5.52 16.76 4.32
C GLY A 39 -5.49 16.38 2.84
N ASP A 40 -4.50 15.59 2.39
CA ASP A 40 -4.47 15.09 1.02
C ASP A 40 -5.69 14.23 0.70
N ARG A 41 -6.25 14.45 -0.50
CA ARG A 41 -7.37 13.66 -1.00
C ARG A 41 -6.88 12.34 -1.59
N ASN A 42 -7.61 11.26 -1.31
CA ASN A 42 -7.31 9.95 -1.86
C ASN A 42 -7.47 9.94 -3.39
N PRO A 43 -6.39 9.74 -4.18
CA PRO A 43 -6.45 9.78 -5.65
C PRO A 43 -7.18 8.58 -6.26
N TYR A 44 -7.39 7.51 -5.48
CA TYR A 44 -8.09 6.30 -5.91
C TYR A 44 -9.59 6.32 -5.58
N ALA A 45 -10.07 7.37 -4.90
CA ALA A 45 -11.49 7.55 -4.62
C ALA A 45 -12.29 7.55 -5.92
N GLY A 46 -13.32 6.71 -6.00
CA GLY A 46 -14.15 6.53 -7.20
C GLY A 46 -13.51 5.74 -8.35
N ARG A 47 -12.21 5.41 -8.29
CA ARG A 47 -11.53 4.59 -9.32
C ARG A 47 -11.45 3.11 -8.93
N SER A 48 -11.07 2.83 -7.69
CA SER A 48 -10.98 1.46 -7.19
C SER A 48 -11.08 1.43 -5.67
N LEU A 49 -12.06 0.67 -5.15
CA LEU A 49 -12.28 0.54 -3.72
C LEU A 49 -11.09 -0.10 -3.00
N ILE A 50 -10.44 -1.08 -3.63
CA ILE A 50 -9.31 -1.80 -3.04
C ILE A 50 -8.10 -0.87 -2.92
N LEU A 51 -7.76 -0.16 -4.01
CA LEU A 51 -6.65 0.80 -4.00
C LEU A 51 -6.92 1.95 -3.03
N ALA A 52 -8.16 2.44 -2.97
CA ALA A 52 -8.56 3.47 -2.02
C ALA A 52 -8.36 3.02 -0.56
N LYS A 53 -8.75 1.78 -0.22
CA LYS A 53 -8.53 1.21 1.13
C LYS A 53 -7.05 1.02 1.45
N LEU A 54 -6.25 0.56 0.49
CA LEU A 54 -4.80 0.39 0.66
C LEU A 54 -4.10 1.73 0.90
N TRP A 55 -4.45 2.75 0.11
CA TRP A 55 -3.97 4.11 0.31
C TRP A 55 -4.36 4.65 1.70
N MET A 56 -5.61 4.47 2.10
CA MET A 56 -6.09 4.93 3.40
C MET A 56 -5.39 4.24 4.57
N SER A 57 -5.04 2.95 4.43
CA SER A 57 -4.23 2.24 5.44
C SER A 57 -2.84 2.85 5.62
N GLY A 58 -2.16 3.22 4.52
CA GLY A 58 -0.89 3.94 4.58
C GLY A 58 -1.03 5.32 5.22
N TYR A 59 -2.06 6.07 4.82
CA TYR A 59 -2.36 7.40 5.33
C TYR A 59 -2.65 7.41 6.84
N MET A 60 -3.48 6.48 7.32
CA MET A 60 -3.76 6.34 8.76
C MET A 60 -2.51 5.99 9.56
N ARG A 61 -1.63 5.12 9.03
CA ARG A 61 -0.35 4.81 9.67
C ARG A 61 0.54 6.04 9.77
N MET A 62 0.65 6.81 8.68
CA MET A 62 1.40 8.07 8.66
C MET A 62 0.85 9.07 9.69
N LEU A 63 -0.47 9.28 9.73
CA LEU A 63 -1.10 10.16 10.72
C LEU A 63 -0.83 9.69 12.15
N ALA A 64 -0.96 8.39 12.43
CA ALA A 64 -0.66 7.84 13.74
C ALA A 64 0.80 8.11 14.14
N ILE A 65 1.75 7.96 13.21
CA ILE A 65 3.16 8.30 13.49
C ILE A 65 3.29 9.79 13.81
N ARG A 66 2.76 10.68 12.98
CA ARG A 66 2.86 12.15 13.21
C ARG A 66 2.24 12.57 14.54
N ILE A 67 1.09 12.02 14.90
CA ILE A 67 0.42 12.28 16.18
C ILE A 67 1.25 11.77 17.35
N ASN A 68 1.75 10.54 17.27
CA ASN A 68 2.50 9.91 18.36
C ASN A 68 3.95 10.43 18.51
N SER A 69 4.53 10.98 17.45
CA SER A 69 5.87 11.55 17.45
C SER A 69 5.94 13.00 17.95
N GLY A 70 4.80 13.63 18.26
CA GLY A 70 4.78 14.98 18.82
C GLY A 70 5.45 15.06 20.20
N PRO A 71 6.14 16.16 20.54
CA PRO A 71 6.89 16.31 21.78
C PRO A 71 6.01 16.14 23.03
N GLU A 72 4.77 16.64 22.98
CA GLU A 72 3.79 16.51 24.06
C GLU A 72 3.20 15.09 24.18
N MET A 73 3.13 14.35 23.07
CA MET A 73 2.52 13.02 23.04
C MET A 73 3.44 11.96 23.63
N LYS A 74 4.77 12.14 23.53
CA LYS A 74 5.77 11.23 24.07
C LYS A 74 5.66 11.03 25.60
N PRO A 75 5.66 12.08 26.46
CA PRO A 75 5.50 11.90 27.90
C PRO A 75 4.12 11.34 28.26
N TYR A 76 3.06 11.69 27.52
CA TYR A 76 1.74 11.08 27.71
C TYR A 76 1.75 9.56 27.45
N LEU A 77 2.39 9.12 26.36
CA LEU A 77 2.49 7.71 26.03
C LEU A 77 3.41 6.94 27.00
N GLU A 78 4.49 7.56 27.49
CA GLU A 78 5.35 7.00 28.53
C GLU A 78 4.60 6.85 29.87
N ALA A 79 3.90 7.90 30.31
CA ALA A 79 3.07 7.84 31.51
C ALA A 79 1.94 6.80 31.39
N ARG A 80 1.31 6.69 30.20
CA ARG A 80 0.29 5.67 29.93
C ARG A 80 0.85 4.25 29.89
N ARG A 81 2.13 4.07 29.52
CA ARG A 81 2.78 2.77 29.49
C ARG A 81 3.18 2.27 30.88
N GLY A 82 3.25 3.14 31.91
CA GLY A 82 3.92 2.79 33.17
C GLY A 82 5.44 2.72 32.95
N VAL A 83 6.31 2.94 33.93
CA VAL A 83 6.58 1.99 35.02
C VAL A 83 6.59 0.53 34.52
#